data_AF-A0A660Q021-F1
#
_entry.id   AF-A0A660Q021-F1
#
_cell.length_a   1.000
_cell.length_b   1.000
_cell.length_c   1.000
_cell.angle_alpha   90.00
_cell.angle_beta   90.00
_cell.angle_gamma   90.00
#
_symmetry.space_group_name_H-M   'P 1'
#
loop_
_entity.id
_entity.type
_entity.pdbx_description
1 polymer ?
#
loop_
_entity_poly.entity_id
_entity_poly.type
_entity_poly.pdbx_seq_one_letter_code
_entity_poly.pdbx_strand_id
1 'polypeptide(L)'
;MRRSVLLFGLLLALLTNQSWAVEPLFNSRIDFRAGDSPRSVFSADLDGDSDNDLVVANRYSYNVSVFLNHVDGTFAPSVEYRVGGSPSSVFAVDLDGDLDNDLAVANERSDYVSVLLNNGDGTFAPSVKYVAGGRQASVFCVDLDGDDDHDLAVAIPNSDIVSVLLNNGDGTFATAVEYGAGDAPNSIFSVDLDGDLSNDLAVANRGSNNVSVLLNLGNALFCCIPPTVGDLDQGGGALGFNYDGSDLTLMIEGLFINPAHGFDAICLDEADVDFSCGQPCENTMVIDGSDLTMLIDALFIAPTHYLPNCDGTDNW
;
A
#
# COMPACT_ATOMS: atom_id res chain seq x y z
N MET A 1 68.57 -49.98 45.47
CA MET A 1 68.09 -49.77 46.85
C MET A 1 66.73 -49.11 46.79
N ARG A 2 65.73 -49.68 47.49
CA ARG A 2 64.57 -49.06 48.20
C ARG A 2 64.11 -47.64 47.79
N ARG A 3 62.82 -47.27 47.70
CA ARG A 3 61.50 -47.90 47.89
C ARG A 3 60.45 -46.77 47.71
N SER A 4 59.25 -47.11 47.19
CA SER A 4 57.92 -46.53 47.52
C SER A 4 57.63 -45.09 46.98
N VAL A 5 56.41 -44.62 46.68
CA VAL A 5 55.00 -44.93 47.04
C VAL A 5 54.07 -44.50 45.87
N LEU A 6 52.90 -45.14 45.74
CA LEU A 6 51.76 -44.78 44.89
C LEU A 6 51.30 -43.31 45.03
N LEU A 7 50.73 -42.74 43.96
CA LEU A 7 49.57 -41.86 44.09
C LEU A 7 48.60 -42.06 42.91
N PHE A 8 47.46 -42.66 43.22
CA PHE A 8 46.24 -42.70 42.41
C PHE A 8 45.62 -41.30 42.44
N GLY A 9 45.30 -40.69 41.31
CA GLY A 9 44.75 -39.34 41.30
C GLY A 9 44.25 -38.88 39.93
N LEU A 10 43.01 -39.27 39.61
CA LEU A 10 42.01 -38.35 39.08
C LEU A 10 42.39 -37.53 37.83
N LEU A 11 42.35 -38.12 36.63
CA LEU A 11 42.07 -37.34 35.41
C LEU A 11 40.56 -37.38 35.16
N LEU A 12 39.84 -36.65 36.02
CA LEU A 12 38.40 -36.42 35.91
C LEU A 12 38.15 -35.49 34.71
N ALA A 13 37.25 -35.93 33.84
CA ALA A 13 36.74 -35.27 32.65
C ALA A 13 36.81 -33.74 32.66
N LEU A 14 37.71 -33.17 31.86
CA LEU A 14 37.66 -31.77 31.40
C LEU A 14 36.82 -31.70 30.12
N LEU A 15 35.58 -32.19 30.20
CA LEU A 15 34.55 -32.08 29.17
C LEU A 15 33.23 -31.99 29.92
N THR A 16 32.85 -30.79 30.36
CA THR A 16 31.47 -30.35 30.60
C THR A 16 31.49 -28.96 31.19
N ASN A 17 31.32 -27.97 30.31
CA ASN A 17 30.39 -26.86 30.49
C ASN A 17 30.64 -25.85 29.36
N GLN A 18 30.47 -26.29 28.12
CA GLN A 18 29.91 -25.36 27.14
C GLN A 18 28.42 -25.34 27.40
N SER A 19 28.03 -24.51 28.37
CA SER A 19 26.64 -24.07 28.45
C SER A 19 26.36 -23.34 27.16
N TRP A 20 25.47 -23.89 26.35
CA TRP A 20 24.83 -23.20 25.24
C TRP A 20 23.92 -22.14 25.87
N ALA A 21 24.50 -21.03 26.31
CA ALA A 21 23.72 -19.85 26.67
C ALA A 21 23.06 -19.39 25.37
N VAL A 22 21.73 -19.47 25.32
CA VAL A 22 20.97 -18.84 24.25
C VAL A 22 21.18 -17.34 24.46
N GLU A 23 21.83 -16.69 23.51
CA GLU A 23 21.95 -15.23 23.53
C GLU A 23 20.53 -14.64 23.55
N PRO A 24 20.22 -13.73 24.49
CA PRO A 24 18.89 -13.16 24.57
C PRO A 24 18.59 -12.39 23.28
N LEU A 25 17.37 -12.53 22.77
CA LEU A 25 16.91 -11.79 21.59
C LEU A 25 16.87 -10.26 21.82
N PHE A 26 16.85 -9.82 23.09
CA PHE A 26 16.78 -8.42 23.47
C PHE A 26 17.81 -8.09 24.55
N ASN A 27 18.41 -6.91 24.44
CA ASN A 27 19.18 -6.29 25.51
C ASN A 27 18.24 -5.80 26.64
N SER A 28 18.83 -5.32 27.74
CA SER A 28 18.07 -4.62 28.78
C SER A 28 17.38 -3.38 28.20
N ARG A 29 16.13 -3.13 28.60
CA ARG A 29 15.38 -1.94 28.16
C ARG A 29 16.11 -0.64 28.51
N ILE A 30 15.94 0.34 27.65
CA ILE A 30 16.34 1.74 27.85
C ILE A 30 15.05 2.57 27.78
N ASP A 31 14.86 3.47 28.74
CA ASP A 31 13.62 4.25 28.86
C ASP A 31 13.86 5.69 28.38
N PHE A 32 13.17 6.11 27.32
CA PHE A 32 13.16 7.49 26.82
C PHE A 32 11.85 8.18 27.25
N ARG A 33 11.95 9.45 27.69
CA ARG A 33 10.78 10.20 28.13
C ARG A 33 10.08 10.87 26.95
N ALA A 34 8.83 10.48 26.72
CA ALA A 34 7.86 11.21 25.91
C ALA A 34 6.98 12.12 26.80
N GLY A 35 5.81 12.51 26.31
CA GLY A 35 4.80 13.23 27.09
C GLY A 35 3.96 12.33 28.00
N ASP A 36 2.90 12.92 28.58
CA ASP A 36 2.03 12.25 29.54
C ASP A 36 1.06 11.28 28.84
N SER A 37 1.02 10.05 29.33
CA SER A 37 0.19 8.95 28.81
C SER A 37 0.43 8.69 27.32
N PRO A 38 1.66 8.28 26.92
CA PRO A 38 1.95 7.88 25.55
C PRO A 38 1.03 6.71 25.17
N ARG A 39 0.41 6.79 23.99
CA ARG A 39 -0.68 5.88 23.60
C ARG A 39 -0.45 5.13 22.29
N SER A 40 0.25 5.76 21.35
CA SER A 40 0.58 5.19 20.05
C SER A 40 2.00 5.64 19.69
N VAL A 41 2.71 4.76 19.00
CA VAL A 41 4.04 5.01 18.45
C VAL A 41 4.03 4.57 17.00
N PHE A 42 4.76 5.28 16.15
CA PHE A 42 5.03 4.93 14.76
C PHE A 42 6.51 5.13 14.46
N SER A 43 7.06 4.33 13.56
CA SER A 43 8.46 4.43 13.12
C SER A 43 8.54 4.74 11.63
N ALA A 44 9.30 5.77 11.28
CA ALA A 44 9.58 6.18 9.91
C ALA A 44 10.87 7.01 9.92
N ASP A 45 11.54 7.14 8.77
CA ASP A 45 12.64 8.10 8.58
C ASP A 45 12.05 9.51 8.52
N LEU A 46 12.31 10.35 9.54
CA LEU A 46 11.71 11.69 9.64
C LEU A 46 12.70 12.81 9.31
N ASP A 47 14.00 12.54 9.20
CA ASP A 47 15.01 13.55 8.86
C ASP A 47 15.85 13.22 7.60
N GLY A 48 15.45 12.18 6.86
CA GLY A 48 15.99 11.83 5.56
C GLY A 48 17.35 11.14 5.63
N ASP A 49 17.75 10.65 6.81
CA ASP A 49 19.04 9.99 7.02
C ASP A 49 19.02 8.47 6.75
N SER A 50 17.87 7.92 6.34
CA SER A 50 17.59 6.51 6.10
C SER A 50 17.54 5.62 7.34
N ASP A 51 17.57 6.21 8.54
CA ASP A 51 17.36 5.51 9.79
C ASP A 51 15.95 5.80 10.34
N ASN A 52 15.24 4.75 10.76
CA ASN A 52 13.90 4.95 11.29
C ASN A 52 13.95 5.66 12.66
N ASP A 53 13.23 6.76 12.74
CA ASP A 53 12.93 7.54 13.93
C ASP A 53 11.64 7.06 14.60
N LEU A 54 11.25 7.74 15.69
CA LEU A 54 9.99 7.48 16.37
C LEU A 54 9.15 8.73 16.57
N VAL A 55 7.86 8.61 16.32
CA VAL A 55 6.84 9.57 16.74
C VAL A 55 5.90 8.94 17.75
N VAL A 56 5.58 9.65 18.84
CA VAL A 56 4.76 9.16 19.95
C VAL A 56 3.61 10.11 20.24
N ALA A 57 2.37 9.61 20.18
CA ALA A 57 1.17 10.35 20.55
C ALA A 57 0.93 10.38 22.07
N ASN A 58 0.92 11.57 22.67
CA ASN A 58 0.83 11.75 24.12
C ASN A 58 -0.55 12.26 24.55
N ARG A 59 -1.40 11.36 25.03
CA ARG A 59 -2.83 11.60 25.24
C ARG A 59 -3.16 12.74 26.20
N TYR A 60 -2.36 12.96 27.25
CA TYR A 60 -2.64 14.00 28.24
C TYR A 60 -1.77 15.24 28.09
N SER A 61 -0.71 15.19 27.28
CA SER A 61 0.08 16.37 26.90
C SER A 61 -0.49 17.14 25.71
N TYR A 62 -1.39 16.55 24.93
CA TYR A 62 -1.96 17.17 23.72
C TYR A 62 -0.91 17.51 22.66
N ASN A 63 0.10 16.63 22.54
CA ASN A 63 1.21 16.75 21.60
C ASN A 63 1.61 15.37 21.06
N VAL A 64 2.44 15.38 20.03
CA VAL A 64 3.29 14.25 19.65
C VAL A 64 4.73 14.57 20.05
N SER A 65 5.50 13.55 20.43
CA SER A 65 6.95 13.63 20.64
C SER A 65 7.67 12.97 19.46
N VAL A 66 8.62 13.66 18.84
CA VAL A 66 9.49 13.14 17.78
C VAL A 66 10.87 12.84 18.37
N PHE A 67 11.39 11.65 18.12
CA PHE A 67 12.69 11.17 18.57
C PHE A 67 13.53 10.80 17.35
N LEU A 68 14.57 11.59 17.08
CA LEU A 68 15.53 11.29 16.01
C LEU A 68 16.56 10.27 16.50
N ASN A 69 16.77 9.24 15.70
CA ASN A 69 17.57 8.07 16.02
C ASN A 69 19.07 8.36 15.83
N HIS A 70 19.91 7.64 16.55
CA HIS A 70 21.38 7.66 16.38
C HIS A 70 21.93 6.30 15.91
N VAL A 71 21.04 5.38 15.51
CA VAL A 71 21.33 4.02 14.99
C VAL A 71 21.95 3.06 16.01
N ASP A 72 22.45 3.58 17.13
CA ASP A 72 23.04 2.82 18.23
C ASP A 72 22.00 2.41 19.31
N GLY A 73 20.72 2.63 19.03
CA GLY A 73 19.61 2.41 19.96
C GLY A 73 19.38 3.56 20.94
N THR A 74 20.04 4.71 20.73
CA THR A 74 19.77 5.96 21.43
C THR A 74 19.07 6.98 20.53
N PHE A 75 18.45 7.98 21.16
CA PHE A 75 17.72 9.04 20.47
C PHE A 75 18.17 10.41 20.98
N ALA A 76 18.08 11.41 20.12
CA ALA A 76 18.15 12.81 20.52
C ALA A 76 17.04 13.16 21.53
N PRO A 77 17.19 14.25 22.30
CA PRO A 77 16.09 14.78 23.09
C PRO A 77 14.86 15.03 22.21
N SER A 78 13.69 14.57 22.65
CA SER A 78 12.49 14.69 21.83
C SER A 78 12.06 16.13 21.63
N VAL A 79 11.53 16.40 20.44
CA VAL A 79 10.86 17.66 20.11
C VAL A 79 9.35 17.41 20.15
N GLU A 80 8.60 18.35 20.71
CA GLU A 80 7.16 18.21 20.91
C GLU A 80 6.35 19.14 20.01
N TYR A 81 5.38 18.58 19.30
CA TYR A 81 4.47 19.33 18.42
C TYR A 81 3.04 19.24 18.92
N ARG A 82 2.39 20.39 19.11
CA ARG A 82 1.02 20.46 19.59
C ARG A 82 0.05 19.93 18.53
N VAL A 83 -0.92 19.14 18.96
CA VAL A 83 -1.99 18.58 18.12
C VAL A 83 -3.36 18.77 18.80
N GLY A 84 -4.38 18.11 18.29
CA GLY A 84 -5.71 18.10 18.87
C GLY A 84 -5.81 17.46 20.28
N GLY A 85 -7.03 17.43 20.78
CA GLY A 85 -7.35 16.94 22.12
C GLY A 85 -7.21 15.43 22.23
N SER A 86 -6.40 14.96 23.18
CA SER A 86 -6.15 13.56 23.50
C SER A 86 -5.78 12.69 22.29
N PRO A 87 -4.60 12.91 21.68
CA PRO A 87 -4.16 12.13 20.54
C PRO A 87 -4.15 10.64 20.89
N SER A 88 -4.73 9.83 19.99
CA SER A 88 -5.00 8.40 20.20
C SER A 88 -4.19 7.50 19.29
N SER A 89 -3.83 7.99 18.10
CA SER A 89 -3.08 7.28 17.06
C SER A 89 -2.30 8.30 16.23
N VAL A 90 -1.09 7.91 15.82
CA VAL A 90 -0.24 8.63 14.87
C VAL A 90 0.18 7.67 13.77
N PHE A 91 0.26 8.18 12.55
CA PHE A 91 0.79 7.50 11.36
C PHE A 91 1.75 8.46 10.65
N ALA A 92 2.84 7.95 10.11
CA ALA A 92 3.80 8.75 9.36
C ALA A 92 3.95 8.23 7.93
N VAL A 93 3.81 9.13 6.96
CA VAL A 93 3.95 8.89 5.51
C VAL A 93 4.03 10.23 4.78
N ASP A 94 4.61 10.27 3.58
CA ASP A 94 4.56 11.43 2.68
C ASP A 94 3.10 11.75 2.29
N LEU A 95 2.62 12.93 2.68
CA LEU A 95 1.26 13.42 2.40
C LEU A 95 1.25 14.59 1.41
N ASP A 96 2.38 15.20 1.07
CA ASP A 96 2.42 16.35 0.15
C ASP A 96 3.32 16.15 -1.09
N GLY A 97 3.83 14.93 -1.27
CA GLY A 97 4.56 14.50 -2.44
C GLY A 97 6.01 15.01 -2.49
N ASP A 98 6.55 15.49 -1.36
CA ASP A 98 7.92 16.00 -1.27
C ASP A 98 8.96 14.93 -0.85
N LEU A 99 8.51 13.70 -0.61
CA LEU A 99 9.27 12.53 -0.16
C LEU A 99 9.70 12.54 1.31
N ASP A 100 9.27 13.52 2.10
CA ASP A 100 9.50 13.55 3.54
C ASP A 100 8.28 12.97 4.29
N ASN A 101 8.52 12.12 5.30
CA ASN A 101 7.40 11.53 6.03
C ASN A 101 6.69 12.57 6.92
N ASP A 102 5.46 12.89 6.59
CA ASP A 102 4.55 13.74 7.35
C ASP A 102 3.84 12.98 8.47
N LEU A 103 3.03 13.67 9.28
CA LEU A 103 2.29 13.07 10.38
C LEU A 103 0.79 13.31 10.27
N ALA A 104 0.00 12.23 10.31
CA ALA A 104 -1.44 12.27 10.57
C ALA A 104 -1.74 11.78 12.00
N VAL A 105 -2.51 12.57 12.75
CA VAL A 105 -2.79 12.30 14.18
C VAL A 105 -4.28 12.35 14.49
N ALA A 106 -4.85 11.21 14.89
CA ALA A 106 -6.22 11.08 15.38
C ALA A 106 -6.36 11.61 16.82
N ASN A 107 -7.43 12.39 17.10
CA ASN A 107 -7.58 13.12 18.36
C ASN A 107 -8.90 12.78 19.07
N GLU A 108 -8.84 11.92 20.09
CA GLU A 108 -10.03 11.39 20.77
C GLU A 108 -11.01 12.46 21.31
N ARG A 109 -10.52 13.66 21.66
CA ARG A 109 -11.32 14.77 22.20
C ARG A 109 -11.38 15.96 21.23
N SER A 110 -11.24 15.72 19.94
CA SER A 110 -11.49 16.69 18.88
C SER A 110 -12.32 16.03 17.80
N ASP A 111 -12.86 16.83 16.89
CA ASP A 111 -13.64 16.43 15.70
C ASP A 111 -12.79 16.47 14.42
N TYR A 112 -11.47 16.58 14.57
CA TYR A 112 -10.52 16.70 13.46
C TYR A 112 -9.26 15.85 13.67
N VAL A 113 -8.70 15.36 12.57
CA VAL A 113 -7.33 14.88 12.49
C VAL A 113 -6.39 16.08 12.42
N SER A 114 -5.25 15.98 13.09
CA SER A 114 -4.16 16.96 12.97
C SER A 114 -3.16 16.43 11.96
N VAL A 115 -2.82 17.21 10.94
CA VAL A 115 -1.77 16.91 9.96
C VAL A 115 -0.61 17.84 10.18
N LEU A 116 0.61 17.32 10.24
CA LEU A 116 1.83 18.10 10.38
C LEU A 116 2.75 17.75 9.22
N LEU A 117 3.06 18.74 8.39
CA LEU A 117 4.00 18.58 7.30
C LEU A 117 5.43 18.68 7.81
N ASN A 118 6.29 17.79 7.35
CA ASN A 118 7.71 17.74 7.65
C ASN A 118 8.45 18.81 6.84
N ASN A 119 9.64 19.20 7.27
CA ASN A 119 10.52 20.10 6.51
C ASN A 119 11.78 19.36 5.99
N GLY A 120 11.78 18.02 6.04
CA GLY A 120 12.87 17.14 5.62
C GLY A 120 14.07 17.06 6.55
N ASP A 121 13.97 17.62 7.75
CA ASP A 121 15.07 17.63 8.74
C ASP A 121 14.62 17.17 10.13
N GLY A 122 13.50 16.43 10.21
CA GLY A 122 12.88 16.01 11.45
C GLY A 122 12.10 17.11 12.16
N THR A 123 12.00 18.31 11.56
CA THR A 123 11.17 19.40 12.07
C THR A 123 9.83 19.51 11.35
N PHE A 124 8.77 19.84 12.09
CA PHE A 124 7.42 19.89 11.55
C PHE A 124 6.81 21.29 11.59
N ALA A 125 6.06 21.62 10.55
CA ALA A 125 5.19 22.78 10.51
C ALA A 125 4.07 22.69 11.59
N PRO A 126 3.45 23.82 11.99
CA PRO A 126 2.30 23.79 12.88
C PRO A 126 1.15 22.96 12.30
N SER A 127 0.47 22.18 13.15
CA SER A 127 -0.58 21.28 12.70
C SER A 127 -1.74 21.99 11.99
N VAL A 128 -2.11 21.50 10.82
CA VAL A 128 -3.36 21.82 10.12
C VAL A 128 -4.47 20.87 10.59
N LYS A 129 -5.72 21.33 10.55
CA LYS A 129 -6.88 20.60 11.10
C LYS A 129 -7.83 20.22 9.98
N TYR A 130 -8.10 18.92 9.84
CA TYR A 130 -9.06 18.40 8.88
C TYR A 130 -10.21 17.70 9.61
N VAL A 131 -11.43 18.21 9.41
CA VAL A 131 -12.62 17.70 10.10
C VAL A 131 -12.92 16.30 9.60
N ALA A 132 -12.85 15.33 10.52
CA ALA A 132 -13.16 13.92 10.30
C ALA A 132 -14.38 13.47 11.11
N GLY A 133 -14.98 14.39 11.89
CA GLY A 133 -16.15 14.13 12.72
C GLY A 133 -15.83 13.46 14.06
N GLY A 134 -16.82 13.49 14.95
CA GLY A 134 -16.89 12.70 16.19
C GLY A 134 -15.61 12.64 17.04
N ARG A 135 -15.38 11.47 17.66
CA ARG A 135 -14.20 11.14 18.47
C ARG A 135 -13.35 10.16 17.67
N GLN A 136 -12.11 10.50 17.34
CA GLN A 136 -11.25 9.62 16.54
C GLN A 136 -10.50 8.59 17.41
N ALA A 137 -10.50 7.32 17.00
CA ALA A 137 -9.76 6.25 17.67
C ALA A 137 -8.45 5.88 16.98
N SER A 138 -8.45 5.85 15.64
CA SER A 138 -7.30 5.51 14.81
C SER A 138 -7.31 6.33 13.53
N VAL A 139 -6.13 6.55 12.98
CA VAL A 139 -5.94 7.01 11.59
C VAL A 139 -5.01 6.02 10.88
N PHE A 140 -5.29 5.74 9.63
CA PHE A 140 -4.46 4.95 8.72
C PHE A 140 -4.33 5.74 7.42
N CYS A 141 -3.13 5.78 6.85
CA CYS A 141 -2.87 6.51 5.61
C CYS A 141 -2.57 5.53 4.47
N VAL A 142 -3.24 5.68 3.34
CA VAL A 142 -3.18 4.77 2.18
C VAL A 142 -3.89 5.43 0.99
N ASP A 143 -3.42 5.19 -0.22
CA ASP A 143 -4.12 5.57 -1.44
C ASP A 143 -5.42 4.76 -1.59
N LEU A 144 -6.58 5.43 -1.53
CA LEU A 144 -7.91 4.83 -1.62
C LEU A 144 -8.63 5.13 -2.93
N ASP A 145 -8.17 6.05 -3.77
CA ASP A 145 -8.82 6.37 -5.05
C ASP A 145 -7.95 6.11 -6.30
N GLY A 146 -6.71 5.66 -6.07
CA GLY A 146 -5.78 5.21 -7.09
C GLY A 146 -5.04 6.37 -7.77
N ASP A 147 -4.86 7.50 -7.10
CA ASP A 147 -4.15 8.67 -7.61
C ASP A 147 -2.68 8.79 -7.16
N ASP A 148 -2.17 7.76 -6.48
CA ASP A 148 -0.84 7.68 -5.86
C ASP A 148 -0.61 8.63 -4.65
N ASP A 149 -1.64 9.35 -4.19
CA ASP A 149 -1.56 10.18 -2.98
C ASP A 149 -2.12 9.44 -1.75
N HIS A 150 -1.46 9.58 -0.59
CA HIS A 150 -1.92 8.91 0.63
C HIS A 150 -3.13 9.63 1.23
N ASP A 151 -4.29 8.97 1.21
CA ASP A 151 -5.53 9.42 1.85
C ASP A 151 -5.59 9.07 3.34
N LEU A 152 -6.56 9.65 4.07
CA LEU A 152 -6.78 9.35 5.48
C LEU A 152 -8.05 8.53 5.69
N ALA A 153 -7.92 7.35 6.29
CA ALA A 153 -9.03 6.57 6.84
C ALA A 153 -9.05 6.69 8.38
N VAL A 154 -10.16 7.20 8.92
CA VAL A 154 -10.27 7.57 10.35
C VAL A 154 -11.43 6.83 11.03
N ALA A 155 -11.15 6.06 12.08
CA ALA A 155 -12.19 5.35 12.82
C ALA A 155 -12.89 6.26 13.83
N ILE A 156 -14.22 6.36 13.74
CA ILE A 156 -15.05 7.22 14.61
C ILE A 156 -15.98 6.36 15.49
N PRO A 157 -15.49 5.86 16.65
CA PRO A 157 -16.23 4.93 17.50
C PRO A 157 -17.63 5.35 17.94
N ASN A 158 -17.89 6.64 18.12
CA ASN A 158 -19.18 7.09 18.65
C ASN A 158 -20.27 7.22 17.58
N SER A 159 -19.88 7.15 16.30
CA SER A 159 -20.77 7.30 15.16
C SER A 159 -20.85 6.00 14.33
N ASP A 160 -20.12 4.95 14.70
CA ASP A 160 -20.06 3.66 13.99
C ASP A 160 -19.67 3.82 12.50
N ILE A 161 -18.74 4.74 12.22
CA ILE A 161 -18.26 5.04 10.87
C ILE A 161 -16.72 4.99 10.78
N VAL A 162 -16.26 4.82 9.55
CA VAL A 162 -14.95 5.27 9.09
C VAL A 162 -15.15 6.54 8.25
N SER A 163 -14.42 7.59 8.56
CA SER A 163 -14.37 8.82 7.75
C SER A 163 -13.14 8.77 6.87
N VAL A 164 -13.34 8.90 5.56
CA VAL A 164 -12.27 8.96 4.56
C VAL A 164 -12.10 10.41 4.10
N LEU A 165 -10.87 10.90 4.12
CA LEU A 165 -10.51 12.21 3.59
C LEU A 165 -9.50 12.00 2.46
N LEU A 166 -9.90 12.32 1.24
CA LEU A 166 -9.04 12.20 0.07
C LEU A 166 -8.01 13.33 0.06
N ASN A 167 -6.76 13.00 -0.24
CA ASN A 167 -5.67 13.95 -0.41
C ASN A 167 -5.79 14.64 -1.78
N ASN A 168 -5.16 15.81 -1.94
CA ASN A 168 -5.07 16.50 -3.24
C ASN A 168 -3.62 16.55 -3.76
N GLY A 169 -2.73 15.72 -3.19
CA GLY A 169 -1.31 15.63 -3.53
C GLY A 169 -0.43 16.79 -3.04
N ASP A 170 -0.94 17.65 -2.15
CA ASP A 170 -0.21 18.80 -1.61
C ASP A 170 -0.36 18.91 -0.07
N GLY A 171 -0.70 17.81 0.60
CA GLY A 171 -0.96 17.77 2.04
C GLY A 171 -2.29 18.41 2.44
N THR A 172 -3.13 18.78 1.45
CA THR A 172 -4.50 19.25 1.68
C THR A 172 -5.52 18.16 1.41
N PHE A 173 -6.56 18.11 2.26
CA PHE A 173 -7.58 17.07 2.18
C PHE A 173 -8.95 17.63 1.82
N ALA A 174 -9.67 16.85 1.00
CA ALA A 174 -11.07 17.08 0.69
C ALA A 174 -11.98 16.92 1.93
N THR A 175 -13.26 17.26 1.75
CA THR A 175 -14.26 17.05 2.82
C THR A 175 -14.45 15.56 3.08
N ALA A 176 -14.50 15.18 4.36
CA ALA A 176 -14.66 13.79 4.75
C ALA A 176 -15.93 13.14 4.17
N VAL A 177 -15.77 11.92 3.66
CA VAL A 177 -16.85 11.02 3.27
C VAL A 177 -16.99 9.92 4.34
N GLU A 178 -18.21 9.65 4.77
CA GLU A 178 -18.48 8.71 5.87
C GLU A 178 -18.96 7.36 5.33
N TYR A 179 -18.32 6.28 5.79
CA TYR A 179 -18.66 4.90 5.49
C TYR A 179 -19.08 4.17 6.76
N GLY A 180 -20.18 3.42 6.70
CA GLY A 180 -20.66 2.65 7.85
C GLY A 180 -19.69 1.53 8.23
N ALA A 181 -19.43 1.38 9.53
CA ALA A 181 -18.66 0.29 10.11
C ALA A 181 -19.52 -0.51 11.11
N GLY A 182 -18.90 -1.40 11.90
CA GLY A 182 -19.57 -2.03 13.03
C GLY A 182 -19.64 -1.10 14.25
N ASP A 183 -20.18 -1.58 15.37
CA ASP A 183 -20.29 -0.78 16.60
C ASP A 183 -18.92 -0.50 17.21
N ALA A 184 -18.64 0.78 17.48
CA ALA A 184 -17.41 1.31 18.04
C ALA A 184 -16.14 0.84 17.31
N PRO A 185 -15.93 1.24 16.03
CA PRO A 185 -14.70 0.97 15.28
C PRO A 185 -13.48 1.51 16.03
N ASN A 186 -12.41 0.74 16.11
CA ASN A 186 -11.27 1.04 16.98
C ASN A 186 -9.92 1.09 16.28
N SER A 187 -9.73 0.28 15.25
CA SER A 187 -8.51 0.20 14.47
C SER A 187 -8.87 -0.05 13.02
N ILE A 188 -8.10 0.53 12.11
CA ILE A 188 -8.21 0.34 10.66
C ILE A 188 -6.88 -0.23 10.18
N PHE A 189 -6.96 -1.14 9.22
CA PHE A 189 -5.84 -1.58 8.40
C PHE A 189 -6.32 -1.61 6.95
N SER A 190 -5.40 -1.40 6.00
CA SER A 190 -5.73 -1.39 4.59
C SER A 190 -4.78 -2.26 3.78
N VAL A 191 -5.36 -2.97 2.83
CA VAL A 191 -4.70 -3.84 1.85
C VAL A 191 -5.76 -4.27 0.84
N ASP A 192 -5.38 -4.58 -0.38
CA ASP A 192 -6.23 -5.31 -1.34
C ASP A 192 -6.61 -6.69 -0.76
N LEU A 193 -7.90 -6.91 -0.47
CA LEU A 193 -8.42 -8.15 0.13
C LEU A 193 -9.13 -9.04 -0.87
N ASP A 194 -9.55 -8.53 -2.04
CA ASP A 194 -10.30 -9.29 -3.04
C ASP A 194 -9.59 -9.48 -4.39
N GLY A 195 -8.41 -8.88 -4.54
CA GLY A 195 -7.50 -9.04 -5.67
C GLY A 195 -7.78 -8.08 -6.82
N ASP A 196 -8.47 -6.97 -6.59
CA ASP A 196 -8.82 -5.99 -7.61
C ASP A 196 -7.81 -4.83 -7.75
N LEU A 197 -6.70 -4.89 -7.00
CA LEU A 197 -5.62 -3.90 -6.93
C LEU A 197 -6.03 -2.56 -6.29
N SER A 198 -7.21 -2.47 -5.70
CA SER A 198 -7.63 -1.32 -4.90
C SER A 198 -7.44 -1.63 -3.41
N ASN A 199 -7.01 -0.63 -2.64
CA ASN A 199 -6.84 -0.81 -1.21
C ASN A 199 -8.20 -0.87 -0.51
N ASP A 200 -8.52 -2.02 0.10
CA ASP A 200 -9.71 -2.20 0.94
C ASP A 200 -9.45 -1.77 2.38
N LEU A 201 -10.53 -1.60 3.18
CA LEU A 201 -10.42 -1.32 4.61
C LEU A 201 -10.93 -2.51 5.46
N ALA A 202 -10.07 -3.01 6.35
CA ALA A 202 -10.44 -3.90 7.43
C ALA A 202 -10.53 -3.11 8.75
N VAL A 203 -11.70 -3.15 9.38
CA VAL A 203 -12.01 -2.33 10.57
C VAL A 203 -12.33 -3.22 11.76
N ALA A 204 -11.53 -3.13 12.82
CA ALA A 204 -11.79 -3.84 14.08
C ALA A 204 -12.86 -3.10 14.88
N ASN A 205 -14.01 -3.73 15.11
CA ASN A 205 -15.15 -3.14 15.80
C ASN A 205 -15.22 -3.64 17.24
N ARG A 206 -14.90 -2.76 18.20
CA ARG A 206 -14.81 -3.12 19.61
C ARG A 206 -16.19 -3.37 20.23
N GLY A 207 -17.22 -2.65 19.79
CA GLY A 207 -18.57 -2.76 20.32
C GLY A 207 -19.28 -4.03 19.83
N SER A 208 -19.19 -4.32 18.53
CA SER A 208 -19.83 -5.49 17.92
C SER A 208 -19.02 -6.79 18.01
N ASN A 209 -17.78 -6.76 18.52
CA ASN A 209 -16.88 -7.92 18.64
C ASN A 209 -16.64 -8.62 17.29
N ASN A 210 -16.50 -7.86 16.21
CA ASN A 210 -16.26 -8.39 14.86
C ASN A 210 -15.31 -7.48 14.07
N VAL A 211 -15.07 -7.84 12.81
CA VAL A 211 -14.36 -7.01 11.83
C VAL A 211 -15.35 -6.66 10.72
N SER A 212 -15.34 -5.40 10.27
CA SER A 212 -15.99 -4.99 9.02
C SER A 212 -14.94 -4.97 7.92
N VAL A 213 -15.30 -5.45 6.73
CA VAL A 213 -14.51 -5.28 5.51
C VAL A 213 -15.30 -4.34 4.61
N LEU A 214 -14.69 -3.21 4.27
CA LEU A 214 -15.23 -2.27 3.30
C LEU A 214 -14.41 -2.47 2.03
N LEU A 215 -15.02 -3.12 1.05
CA LEU A 215 -14.40 -3.30 -0.27
C LEU A 215 -14.39 -1.96 -0.99
N ASN A 216 -13.21 -1.53 -1.38
CA ASN A 216 -13.01 -0.41 -2.25
C ASN A 216 -13.33 -0.88 -3.67
N LEU A 217 -14.29 -0.24 -4.32
CA LEU A 217 -14.67 -0.64 -5.69
C LEU A 217 -13.66 -0.15 -6.73
N GLY A 218 -12.69 0.66 -6.29
CA GLY A 218 -11.67 1.26 -7.13
C GLY A 218 -12.22 2.16 -8.23
N ASN A 219 -11.29 2.79 -8.93
CA ASN A 219 -11.48 3.07 -10.34
C ASN A 219 -11.20 1.75 -11.07
N ALA A 220 -12.25 1.03 -11.50
CA ALA A 220 -12.17 -0.23 -12.24
C ALA A 220 -11.55 -0.09 -13.67
N LEU A 221 -10.44 0.63 -13.78
CA LEU A 221 -9.64 0.82 -14.98
C LEU A 221 -8.57 -0.27 -15.16
N PHE A 222 -8.34 -1.11 -14.15
CA PHE A 222 -7.46 -2.28 -14.25
C PHE A 222 -8.24 -3.58 -14.15
N CYS A 223 -9.20 -3.78 -15.05
CA CYS A 223 -9.56 -5.13 -15.48
C CYS A 223 -8.40 -5.69 -16.32
N CYS A 224 -7.28 -5.94 -15.67
CA CYS A 224 -6.22 -6.81 -16.15
C CYS A 224 -5.85 -7.64 -14.95
N ILE A 225 -6.64 -8.71 -14.75
CA ILE A 225 -6.19 -9.89 -14.01
C ILE A 225 -4.74 -10.12 -14.47
N PRO A 226 -3.70 -9.98 -13.63
CA PRO A 226 -2.38 -10.42 -14.04
C PRO A 226 -2.58 -11.88 -14.41
N PRO A 227 -2.29 -12.31 -15.65
CA PRO A 227 -2.46 -13.70 -16.00
C PRO A 227 -1.56 -14.46 -15.03
N THR A 228 -2.17 -15.12 -14.05
CA THR A 228 -1.50 -16.15 -13.29
C THR A 228 -1.09 -17.15 -14.33
N VAL A 229 0.20 -17.15 -14.63
CA VAL A 229 0.89 -18.11 -15.48
C VAL A 229 0.41 -19.51 -15.12
N GLY A 230 -0.30 -20.14 -16.06
CA GLY A 230 -0.60 -21.57 -16.04
C GLY A 230 -2.03 -21.92 -16.35
N ASP A 231 -2.31 -22.12 -17.64
CA ASP A 231 -3.21 -23.15 -18.16
C ASP A 231 -4.69 -23.06 -17.70
N LEU A 232 -5.52 -22.49 -18.58
CA LEU A 232 -6.95 -22.81 -18.66
C LEU A 232 -7.27 -23.63 -19.93
N ASP A 233 -6.33 -24.45 -20.38
CA ASP A 233 -6.54 -25.45 -21.41
C ASP A 233 -6.51 -26.85 -20.75
N GLN A 234 -7.64 -27.24 -20.15
CA GLN A 234 -7.93 -28.68 -19.98
C GLN A 234 -8.25 -29.36 -21.33
N GLY A 235 -7.53 -28.95 -22.38
CA GLY A 235 -7.68 -29.35 -23.76
C GLY A 235 -6.76 -30.50 -24.17
N GLY A 236 -6.05 -31.19 -23.27
CA GLY A 236 -5.47 -32.52 -23.53
C GLY A 236 -4.66 -32.68 -24.83
N GLY A 237 -4.03 -31.61 -25.33
CA GLY A 237 -3.24 -31.62 -26.56
C GLY A 237 -1.80 -32.02 -26.32
N ALA A 238 -1.18 -32.70 -27.28
CA ALA A 238 0.22 -33.13 -27.19
C ALA A 238 1.18 -31.93 -27.32
N LEU A 239 2.21 -31.93 -26.46
CA LEU A 239 3.29 -30.93 -26.37
C LEU A 239 3.87 -30.57 -27.76
N GLY A 240 3.87 -29.29 -28.14
CA GLY A 240 4.64 -28.84 -29.30
C GLY A 240 4.30 -27.50 -29.96
N PHE A 241 3.23 -26.80 -29.58
CA PHE A 241 2.89 -25.51 -30.19
C PHE A 241 2.43 -24.51 -29.12
N ASN A 242 3.23 -23.47 -28.89
CA ASN A 242 2.85 -22.27 -28.13
C ASN A 242 2.54 -21.15 -29.13
N TYR A 243 1.29 -20.71 -29.17
CA TYR A 243 0.94 -19.40 -29.72
C TYR A 243 -0.23 -18.92 -28.88
N ASP A 244 0.05 -18.36 -27.71
CA ASP A 244 -0.90 -17.57 -26.97
C ASP A 244 -0.79 -16.11 -27.41
N GLY A 245 -1.93 -15.48 -27.73
CA GLY A 245 -2.03 -14.09 -28.18
C GLY A 245 -1.62 -13.04 -27.14
N SER A 246 -1.06 -13.45 -26.00
CA SER A 246 -0.52 -12.61 -24.92
C SER A 246 0.72 -11.82 -25.35
N ASP A 247 1.49 -12.35 -26.31
CA ASP A 247 2.74 -11.71 -26.78
C ASP A 247 2.47 -10.44 -27.62
N LEU A 248 1.33 -10.36 -28.31
CA LEU A 248 1.01 -9.24 -29.20
C LEU A 248 0.34 -8.09 -28.45
N THR A 249 -0.51 -8.40 -27.46
CA THR A 249 -1.17 -7.41 -26.60
C THR A 249 -0.14 -6.61 -25.79
N LEU A 250 0.85 -7.27 -25.19
CA LEU A 250 1.93 -6.61 -24.45
C LEU A 250 2.81 -5.71 -25.34
N MET A 251 2.99 -6.06 -26.61
CA MET A 251 3.81 -5.29 -27.55
C MET A 251 3.08 -4.04 -28.06
N ILE A 252 1.74 -4.06 -28.09
CA ILE A 252 0.89 -2.93 -28.47
C ILE A 252 0.72 -1.97 -27.27
N GLU A 253 0.52 -2.49 -26.06
CA GLU A 253 0.38 -1.65 -24.85
C GLU A 253 1.63 -0.80 -24.56
N GLY A 254 2.84 -1.36 -24.72
CA GLY A 254 4.09 -0.63 -24.50
C GLY A 254 4.42 0.45 -25.54
N LEU A 255 3.73 0.47 -26.69
CA LEU A 255 4.04 1.39 -27.79
C LEU A 255 3.09 2.60 -27.90
N PHE A 256 1.89 2.52 -27.31
CA PHE A 256 0.80 3.49 -27.55
C PHE A 256 0.22 4.18 -26.31
N ILE A 257 0.71 3.89 -25.11
CA ILE A 257 0.36 4.68 -23.92
C ILE A 257 1.17 5.99 -23.95
N ASN A 258 0.48 7.11 -24.17
CA ASN A 258 1.05 8.43 -23.92
C ASN A 258 0.94 8.73 -22.42
N PRO A 259 2.05 8.80 -21.67
CA PRO A 259 2.02 9.00 -20.22
C PRO A 259 1.49 10.37 -19.78
N ALA A 260 1.27 11.31 -20.70
CA ALA A 260 0.82 12.66 -20.36
C ALA A 260 -0.70 12.90 -20.56
N HIS A 261 -1.40 12.09 -21.36
CA HIS A 261 -2.77 12.43 -21.80
C HIS A 261 -3.77 11.27 -21.84
N GLY A 262 -3.42 10.06 -21.39
CA GLY A 262 -4.34 8.93 -21.43
C GLY A 262 -4.74 8.53 -22.86
N PHE A 263 -5.58 7.48 -22.95
CA PHE A 263 -5.95 6.84 -24.21
C PHE A 263 -7.07 7.60 -24.93
N ASP A 264 -6.90 7.89 -26.22
CA ASP A 264 -7.95 8.44 -27.10
C ASP A 264 -8.21 7.43 -28.24
N ALA A 265 -9.25 6.62 -28.04
CA ALA A 265 -10.01 5.82 -29.01
C ALA A 265 -9.67 4.34 -29.32
N ILE A 266 -10.79 3.65 -29.63
CA ILE A 266 -11.02 2.31 -30.22
C ILE A 266 -11.02 1.14 -29.22
N CYS A 267 -12.24 0.68 -28.87
CA CYS A 267 -12.45 -0.65 -28.29
C CYS A 267 -12.15 -1.70 -29.36
N LEU A 268 -11.01 -2.39 -29.21
CA LEU A 268 -10.82 -3.69 -29.85
C LEU A 268 -11.41 -4.72 -28.90
N ASP A 269 -12.69 -5.04 -29.07
CA ASP A 269 -13.20 -6.33 -28.59
C ASP A 269 -12.34 -7.42 -29.26
N GLU A 270 -11.88 -8.37 -28.46
CA GLU A 270 -11.02 -9.51 -28.81
C GLU A 270 -11.00 -9.81 -30.32
N ALA A 271 -9.93 -9.41 -31.01
CA ALA A 271 -9.78 -9.72 -32.43
C ALA A 271 -9.43 -11.22 -32.58
N ASP A 272 -10.45 -12.06 -32.69
CA ASP A 272 -10.36 -13.44 -33.14
C ASP A 272 -10.21 -13.48 -34.66
N VAL A 273 -9.02 -13.15 -35.13
CA VAL A 273 -8.70 -13.08 -36.56
C VAL A 273 -8.66 -14.51 -37.15
N ASP A 274 -9.65 -14.93 -37.96
CA ASP A 274 -9.74 -16.27 -38.61
C ASP A 274 -9.80 -16.21 -40.16
N PHE A 275 -8.87 -16.91 -40.85
CA PHE A 275 -8.60 -16.88 -42.30
C PHE A 275 -8.55 -18.25 -42.97
N SER A 276 -9.57 -19.04 -42.74
CA SER A 276 -9.72 -20.45 -43.09
C SER A 276 -10.57 -20.92 -44.32
N CYS A 277 -10.90 -20.14 -45.37
CA CYS A 277 -11.47 -20.60 -46.66
C CYS A 277 -11.19 -19.68 -47.88
N GLY A 278 -11.37 -20.20 -49.09
CA GLY A 278 -11.01 -19.44 -50.30
C GLY A 278 -11.64 -18.06 -50.29
N GLN A 279 -10.81 -17.00 -50.37
CA GLN A 279 -11.20 -15.64 -50.04
C GLN A 279 -12.68 -15.34 -50.38
N PRO A 280 -13.52 -15.07 -49.37
CA PRO A 280 -13.22 -15.06 -47.93
C PRO A 280 -13.56 -16.36 -47.22
N CYS A 281 -12.83 -16.60 -46.14
CA CYS A 281 -12.69 -17.79 -45.34
C CYS A 281 -13.89 -18.30 -44.50
N GLU A 282 -14.05 -19.62 -44.23
CA GLU A 282 -15.23 -20.32 -43.63
C GLU A 282 -14.84 -21.46 -42.63
N ASN A 283 -13.62 -21.56 -42.10
CA ASN A 283 -13.20 -22.67 -41.20
C ASN A 283 -12.38 -22.26 -39.94
N THR A 284 -12.90 -21.36 -39.12
CA THR A 284 -12.73 -21.14 -37.66
C THR A 284 -11.39 -21.42 -36.94
N MET A 285 -10.21 -21.54 -37.56
CA MET A 285 -8.99 -21.92 -36.82
C MET A 285 -7.60 -21.65 -37.45
N VAL A 286 -7.42 -20.74 -38.42
CA VAL A 286 -6.06 -20.38 -38.92
C VAL A 286 -5.94 -18.87 -39.15
N ILE A 287 -5.04 -18.21 -38.42
CA ILE A 287 -4.53 -16.87 -38.70
C ILE A 287 -3.35 -17.00 -39.69
N ASP A 288 -3.31 -16.24 -40.78
CA ASP A 288 -2.13 -16.16 -41.66
C ASP A 288 -1.56 -14.74 -41.77
N GLY A 289 -0.30 -14.63 -42.23
CA GLY A 289 0.44 -13.37 -42.23
C GLY A 289 -0.14 -12.27 -43.15
N SER A 290 -1.20 -12.55 -43.92
CA SER A 290 -1.91 -11.53 -44.69
C SER A 290 -2.81 -10.64 -43.80
N ASP A 291 -3.26 -11.19 -42.69
CA ASP A 291 -4.16 -10.56 -41.72
C ASP A 291 -3.40 -9.54 -40.90
N LEU A 292 -2.18 -9.90 -40.51
CA LEU A 292 -1.23 -9.02 -39.87
C LEU A 292 -0.82 -7.88 -40.81
N THR A 293 -0.73 -8.13 -42.12
CA THR A 293 -0.40 -7.08 -43.10
C THR A 293 -1.56 -6.11 -43.30
N MET A 294 -2.82 -6.58 -43.28
CA MET A 294 -4.02 -5.72 -43.31
C MET A 294 -4.22 -4.95 -42.00
N LEU A 295 -3.94 -5.58 -40.86
CA LEU A 295 -3.93 -4.93 -39.54
C LEU A 295 -2.87 -3.83 -39.49
N ILE A 296 -1.69 -4.08 -40.08
CA ILE A 296 -0.62 -3.09 -40.18
C ILE A 296 -1.00 -1.95 -41.15
N ASP A 297 -1.61 -2.24 -42.31
CA ASP A 297 -2.10 -1.21 -43.23
C ASP A 297 -3.19 -0.33 -42.59
N ALA A 298 -4.12 -0.95 -41.84
CA ALA A 298 -5.19 -0.28 -41.12
C ALA A 298 -4.66 0.54 -39.93
N LEU A 299 -3.73 0.05 -39.11
CA LEU A 299 -3.23 0.81 -37.95
C LEU A 299 -2.14 1.84 -38.31
N PHE A 300 -1.33 1.61 -39.35
CA PHE A 300 -0.09 2.38 -39.55
C PHE A 300 0.00 3.16 -40.87
N ILE A 301 -0.84 2.87 -41.88
CA ILE A 301 -0.73 3.49 -43.21
C ILE A 301 -1.94 4.37 -43.56
N ALA A 302 -3.18 3.98 -43.23
CA ALA A 302 -4.39 4.82 -43.40
C ALA A 302 -5.58 4.40 -42.50
N PRO A 303 -5.59 4.74 -41.20
CA PRO A 303 -6.59 4.27 -40.23
C PRO A 303 -8.02 4.73 -40.50
N THR A 304 -8.20 5.84 -41.20
CA THR A 304 -9.52 6.41 -41.47
C THR A 304 -10.24 5.77 -42.67
N HIS A 305 -9.60 4.91 -43.44
CA HIS A 305 -10.16 4.43 -44.72
C HIS A 305 -10.85 3.07 -44.64
N TYR A 306 -10.69 2.33 -43.55
CA TYR A 306 -11.09 0.92 -43.47
C TYR A 306 -12.06 0.62 -42.32
N LEU A 307 -12.35 1.58 -41.45
CA LEU A 307 -13.19 1.37 -40.26
C LEU A 307 -14.34 2.40 -40.21
N PRO A 308 -15.60 1.96 -39.95
CA PRO A 308 -16.72 2.84 -39.69
C PRO A 308 -16.51 3.66 -38.42
N ASN A 309 -17.15 4.82 -38.35
CA ASN A 309 -17.28 5.56 -37.08
C ASN A 309 -18.04 4.72 -36.04
N CYS A 310 -17.87 5.03 -34.75
CA CYS A 310 -18.58 4.34 -33.66
C CYS A 310 -20.12 4.46 -33.72
N ASP A 311 -20.65 5.34 -34.58
CA ASP A 311 -22.08 5.48 -34.87
C ASP A 311 -22.55 4.60 -36.05
N GLY A 312 -21.65 3.80 -36.63
CA GLY A 312 -21.91 2.89 -37.74
C GLY A 312 -21.91 3.55 -39.12
N THR A 313 -21.48 4.81 -39.25
CA THR A 313 -21.35 5.48 -40.55
C THR A 313 -20.01 5.22 -41.22
N ASP A 314 -20.02 5.11 -42.55
CA ASP A 314 -18.80 4.96 -43.36
C ASP A 314 -17.91 6.21 -43.25
N ASN A 315 -16.61 6.00 -43.04
CA ASN A 315 -15.60 7.07 -43.01
C ASN A 315 -15.01 7.24 -44.42
N TRP A 316 -15.48 8.27 -45.15
CA TRP A 316 -14.94 8.68 -46.46
C TRP A 316 -13.92 9.81 -46.30
#